data_AF-A0A1H8XCY9-F1
#
_entry.id   AF-A0A1H8XCY9-F1
#
_cell.length_a   1.000
_cell.length_b   1.000
_cell.length_c   1.000
_cell.angle_alpha   90.00
_cell.angle_beta   90.00
_cell.angle_gamma   90.00
#
_symmetry.space_group_name_H-M   'P 1'
#
loop_
_entity.id
_entity.type
_entity.pdbx_description
1 polymer ?
#
loop_
_entity_poly.entity_id
_entity_poly.type
_entity_poly.pdbx_seq_one_letter_code
_entity_poly.pdbx_strand_id
1 'polypeptide(L)'
;MDLIIQHFEGQAFVSNPYVPGTSLRQDLFERQFTILLHGLMELLEDSGRGTFHIDGYVQLGHCGLLDDILPIALDAVRQDRYPIPAAALAFCPKRISVSDRHGHLVMVGKVDRESRRIDWIDPCRTAEEEKVVLAQIQLLRSRSAFQHGWDNFSTSHLLDTDADLLKGRLVHKLWRPHVSALLNA
;
A
#
# COMPACT_ATOMS: atom_id res chain seq x y z
N MET A 1 -10.57 19.76 -0.53
CA MET A 1 -11.34 19.73 -1.79
C MET A 1 -12.82 19.70 -1.42
N ASP A 2 -13.64 20.61 -1.93
CA ASP A 2 -15.08 20.62 -1.61
C ASP A 2 -15.81 19.60 -2.49
N LEU A 3 -16.48 18.64 -1.85
CA LEU A 3 -17.22 17.59 -2.53
C LEU A 3 -18.64 18.05 -2.85
N ILE A 4 -19.08 17.80 -4.09
CA ILE A 4 -20.46 18.02 -4.49
C ILE A 4 -21.26 16.77 -4.16
N ILE A 5 -22.23 16.92 -3.25
CA ILE A 5 -23.13 15.85 -2.82
C ILE A 5 -24.54 16.12 -3.33
N GLN A 6 -25.09 15.16 -4.05
CA GLN A 6 -26.45 15.18 -4.60
C GLN A 6 -27.27 14.07 -3.96
N HIS A 7 -28.56 14.33 -3.74
CA HIS A 7 -29.47 13.32 -3.18
C HIS A 7 -30.45 12.87 -4.27
N PHE A 8 -30.52 11.56 -4.48
CA PHE A 8 -31.49 10.92 -5.39
C PHE A 8 -32.27 9.88 -4.60
N GLU A 9 -33.60 10.02 -4.54
CA GLU A 9 -34.49 9.14 -3.76
C GLU A 9 -34.05 8.91 -2.31
N GLY A 10 -33.53 9.96 -1.66
CA GLY A 10 -33.04 9.90 -0.27
C GLY A 10 -31.65 9.27 -0.11
N GLN A 11 -30.99 8.88 -1.20
CA GLN A 11 -29.64 8.33 -1.21
C GLN A 11 -28.63 9.39 -1.65
N ALA A 12 -27.53 9.51 -0.90
CA ALA A 12 -26.46 10.47 -1.19
C ALA A 12 -25.48 9.93 -2.23
N PHE A 13 -25.15 10.79 -3.21
CA PHE A 13 -24.19 10.57 -4.27
C PHE A 13 -23.15 11.67 -4.27
N VAL A 14 -21.88 11.29 -4.32
CA VAL A 14 -20.73 12.19 -4.37
C VAL A 14 -20.22 12.24 -5.81
N SER A 15 -20.06 13.45 -6.37
CA SER A 15 -19.39 13.62 -7.66
C SER A 15 -17.94 13.15 -7.56
N ASN A 16 -17.54 12.25 -8.46
CA ASN A 16 -16.22 11.63 -8.41
C ASN A 16 -15.15 12.61 -8.97
N PRO A 17 -14.19 13.06 -8.14
CA PRO A 17 -13.18 14.03 -8.57
C PRO A 17 -12.16 13.45 -9.54
N TYR A 18 -12.08 12.11 -9.65
CA TYR A 18 -11.10 11.41 -10.49
C TYR A 18 -11.65 10.99 -11.85
N VAL A 19 -12.98 10.93 -11.97
CA VAL A 19 -13.65 10.58 -13.22
C VAL A 19 -14.76 11.60 -13.48
N PRO A 20 -14.45 12.70 -14.19
CA PRO A 20 -15.39 13.78 -14.45
C PRO A 20 -16.71 13.28 -15.06
N GLY A 21 -17.83 13.88 -14.63
CA GLY A 21 -19.16 13.51 -15.10
C GLY A 21 -19.74 12.23 -14.49
N THR A 22 -19.02 11.59 -13.55
CA THR A 22 -19.55 10.44 -12.80
C THR A 22 -19.82 10.79 -11.36
N SER A 23 -20.78 10.09 -10.75
CA SER A 23 -21.06 10.16 -9.32
C SER A 23 -21.10 8.75 -8.74
N LEU A 24 -20.70 8.63 -7.49
CA LEU A 24 -20.72 7.39 -6.73
C LEU A 24 -21.65 7.55 -5.54
N ARG A 25 -22.35 6.48 -5.17
CA ARG A 25 -23.04 6.45 -3.88
C ARG A 25 -22.05 6.73 -2.76
N GLN A 26 -22.45 7.52 -1.77
CA GLN A 26 -21.53 8.05 -0.75
C GLN A 26 -20.72 6.95 -0.03
N ASP A 27 -21.36 5.84 0.35
CA ASP A 27 -20.69 4.70 0.99
C ASP A 27 -19.66 4.00 0.08
N LEU A 28 -19.89 3.99 -1.24
CA LEU A 28 -18.94 3.48 -2.23
C LEU A 28 -17.78 4.46 -2.45
N PHE A 29 -18.07 5.75 -2.38
CA PHE A 29 -17.05 6.80 -2.43
C PHE A 29 -16.14 6.72 -1.21
N GLU A 30 -16.70 6.66 0.01
CA GLU A 30 -15.94 6.55 1.27
C GLU A 30 -15.04 5.31 1.32
N ARG A 31 -15.35 4.28 0.52
CA ARG A 31 -14.58 3.03 0.40
C ARG A 31 -13.79 2.91 -0.90
N GLN A 32 -13.60 4.02 -1.61
CA GLN A 32 -12.95 4.00 -2.92
C GLN A 32 -11.50 3.54 -2.84
N PHE A 33 -10.79 3.88 -1.77
CA PHE A 33 -9.41 3.46 -1.53
C PHE A 33 -9.31 2.61 -0.28
N THR A 34 -8.52 1.55 -0.36
CA THR A 34 -8.17 0.68 0.77
C THR A 34 -6.70 0.84 1.08
N ILE A 35 -6.37 1.14 2.34
CA ILE A 35 -4.99 1.36 2.79
C ILE A 35 -4.53 0.15 3.59
N LEU A 36 -3.50 -0.53 3.09
CA LEU A 36 -2.89 -1.70 3.71
C LEU A 36 -1.45 -1.40 4.14
N LEU A 37 -1.12 -1.77 5.37
CA LEU A 37 0.23 -1.73 5.91
C LEU A 37 0.78 -3.17 5.88
N HIS A 38 1.90 -3.38 5.21
CA HIS A 38 2.57 -4.67 5.07
C HIS A 38 3.83 -4.68 5.91
N GLY A 39 4.13 -5.81 6.53
CA GLY A 39 5.26 -5.93 7.42
C GLY A 39 5.42 -7.34 7.98
N LEU A 40 6.22 -7.45 9.04
CA LEU A 40 6.45 -8.70 9.74
C LEU A 40 5.59 -8.77 10.98
N MET A 41 4.82 -9.84 11.13
CA MET A 41 4.10 -10.17 12.36
C MET A 41 4.96 -11.09 13.21
N GLU A 42 5.14 -10.74 14.47
CA GLU A 42 5.76 -11.60 15.47
C GLU A 42 4.69 -12.48 16.13
N LEU A 43 4.93 -13.79 16.15
CA LEU A 43 4.03 -14.80 16.68
C LEU A 43 4.76 -15.66 17.72
N LEU A 44 4.01 -16.20 18.68
CA LEU A 44 4.53 -17.18 19.63
C LEU A 44 4.67 -18.54 18.95
N GLU A 45 5.78 -19.24 19.17
CA GLU A 45 5.89 -20.66 18.81
C GLU A 45 4.90 -21.51 19.61
N ASP A 46 4.48 -22.65 19.04
CA ASP A 46 3.62 -23.62 19.73
C ASP A 46 4.22 -24.12 21.06
N SER A 47 5.56 -24.12 21.15
CA SER A 47 6.29 -24.48 22.36
C SER A 47 6.12 -23.47 23.51
N GLY A 48 5.71 -22.23 23.19
CA GLY A 48 5.67 -21.08 24.08
C GLY A 48 7.05 -20.55 24.53
N ARG A 49 8.15 -21.07 23.96
CA ARG A 49 9.52 -20.75 24.39
C ARG A 49 10.28 -19.81 23.44
N GLY A 50 9.67 -19.42 22.34
CA GLY A 50 10.27 -18.57 21.32
C GLY A 50 9.23 -17.80 20.52
N THR A 51 9.71 -16.89 19.69
CA THR A 51 8.90 -16.17 18.72
C THR A 51 9.46 -16.36 17.32
N PHE A 52 8.58 -16.31 16.34
CA PHE A 52 8.95 -16.33 14.93
C PHE A 52 8.24 -15.19 14.19
N HIS A 53 8.78 -14.83 13.02
CA HIS A 53 8.25 -13.75 12.21
C HIS A 53 7.66 -14.30 10.92
N ILE A 54 6.50 -13.80 10.52
CA ILE A 54 5.90 -14.06 9.21
C ILE A 54 5.56 -12.76 8.49
N ASP A 55 5.55 -12.78 7.16
CA ASP A 55 4.98 -11.68 6.39
C ASP A 55 3.47 -11.59 6.65
N GLY A 56 2.98 -10.37 6.83
CA GLY A 56 1.58 -10.10 7.09
C GLY A 56 1.19 -8.69 6.68
N TYR A 57 -0.11 -8.43 6.75
CA TYR A 57 -0.66 -7.12 6.49
C TYR A 57 -1.77 -6.75 7.47
N VAL A 58 -1.95 -5.46 7.66
CA VAL A 58 -2.99 -4.87 8.49
C VAL A 58 -3.71 -3.80 7.68
N GLN A 59 -5.05 -3.82 7.70
CA GLN A 59 -5.85 -2.80 7.05
C GLN A 59 -5.97 -1.59 7.97
N LEU A 60 -5.47 -0.42 7.51
CA LEU A 60 -5.58 0.83 8.26
C LEU A 60 -6.96 1.45 8.13
N GLY A 61 -7.64 1.22 7.01
CA GLY A 61 -8.99 1.69 6.77
C GLY A 61 -9.28 1.95 5.30
N HIS A 62 -10.31 2.76 5.08
CA HIS A 62 -10.72 3.22 3.76
C HIS A 62 -10.87 4.74 3.74
N CYS A 63 -10.77 5.32 2.55
CA CYS A 63 -11.07 6.72 2.31
C CYS A 63 -11.58 6.93 0.88
N GLY A 64 -12.23 8.09 0.65
CA GLY A 64 -12.71 8.47 -0.67
C GLY A 64 -11.79 9.40 -1.44
N LEU A 65 -10.95 10.17 -0.74
CA LEU A 65 -10.00 11.09 -1.35
C LEU A 65 -8.56 10.58 -1.22
N LEU A 66 -7.78 10.80 -2.26
CA LEU A 66 -6.34 10.54 -2.27
C LEU A 66 -5.62 11.38 -1.21
N ASP A 67 -6.04 12.63 -1.00
CA ASP A 67 -5.46 13.53 0.00
C ASP A 67 -5.58 12.98 1.43
N ASP A 68 -6.62 12.20 1.72
CA ASP A 68 -6.84 11.60 3.04
C ASP A 68 -5.87 10.43 3.31
N ILE A 69 -5.28 9.84 2.27
CA ILE A 69 -4.36 8.70 2.42
C ILE A 69 -3.14 9.11 3.24
N LEU A 70 -2.53 10.26 2.92
CA LEU A 70 -1.29 10.71 3.54
C LEU A 70 -1.42 10.90 5.06
N PRO A 71 -2.39 11.66 5.59
CA PRO A 71 -2.56 11.81 7.03
C PRO A 71 -2.95 10.49 7.71
N ILE A 72 -3.85 9.68 7.13
CA ILE A 72 -4.24 8.38 7.71
C ILE A 72 -3.02 7.47 7.89
N ALA A 73 -2.23 7.34 6.83
CA ALA A 73 -1.02 6.53 6.82
C ALA A 73 0.03 7.05 7.82
N LEU A 74 0.27 8.37 7.81
CA LEU A 74 1.27 9.00 8.65
C LEU A 74 0.90 8.93 10.14
N ASP A 75 -0.36 9.14 10.48
CA ASP A 75 -0.83 9.03 11.86
C ASP A 75 -0.68 7.60 12.39
N ALA A 76 -1.02 6.58 11.58
CA ALA A 76 -0.80 5.18 11.95
C ALA A 76 0.68 4.87 12.20
N VAL A 77 1.59 5.34 11.34
CA VAL A 77 3.04 5.15 11.51
C VAL A 77 3.57 5.91 12.73
N ARG A 78 3.08 7.12 13.00
CA ARG A 78 3.52 7.94 14.14
C ARG A 78 3.06 7.38 15.49
N GLN A 79 1.83 6.87 15.53
CA GLN A 79 1.22 6.32 16.75
C GLN A 79 1.75 4.92 17.07
N ASP A 80 2.31 4.20 16.09
CA ASP A 80 2.82 2.83 16.25
C ASP A 80 1.75 1.89 16.84
N ARG A 81 0.49 2.09 16.43
CA ARG A 81 -0.66 1.30 16.86
C ARG A 81 -1.39 0.76 15.64
N TYR A 82 -1.45 -0.56 15.56
CA TYR A 82 -2.03 -1.26 14.43
C TYR A 82 -3.07 -2.27 14.93
N PRO A 83 -4.18 -2.46 14.20
CA PRO A 83 -5.16 -3.50 14.53
C PRO A 83 -4.61 -4.88 14.16
N ILE A 84 -3.64 -5.37 14.95
CA ILE A 84 -3.03 -6.69 14.75
C ILE A 84 -3.96 -7.81 15.23
N PRO A 85 -3.91 -9.01 14.63
CA PRO A 85 -4.66 -10.16 15.12
C PRO A 85 -4.28 -10.51 16.55
N ALA A 86 -5.22 -11.05 17.34
CA ALA A 86 -5.00 -11.42 18.74
C ALA A 86 -3.87 -12.46 18.94
N ALA A 87 -3.55 -13.24 17.91
CA ALA A 87 -2.45 -14.20 17.93
C ALA A 87 -1.06 -13.54 17.76
N ALA A 88 -1.00 -12.33 17.21
CA ALA A 88 0.24 -11.61 16.97
C ALA A 88 0.67 -10.83 18.22
N LEU A 89 1.95 -10.94 18.56
CA LEU A 89 2.58 -10.24 19.68
C LEU A 89 2.98 -8.81 19.28
N ALA A 90 3.51 -8.66 18.07
CA ALA A 90 3.94 -7.38 17.52
C ALA A 90 3.81 -7.36 16.00
N PHE A 91 3.87 -6.15 15.44
CA PHE A 91 3.92 -5.93 13.99
C PHE A 91 4.94 -4.87 13.64
N CYS A 92 5.85 -5.21 12.74
CA CYS A 92 6.91 -4.34 12.25
C CYS A 92 6.58 -3.91 10.81
N PRO A 93 6.01 -2.70 10.62
CA PRO A 93 5.64 -2.24 9.29
C PRO A 93 6.87 -2.01 8.41
N LYS A 94 6.72 -2.33 7.12
CA LYS A 94 7.76 -2.19 6.10
C LYS A 94 7.32 -1.33 4.93
N ARG A 95 6.07 -1.47 4.48
CA ARG A 95 5.51 -0.67 3.39
C ARG A 95 4.02 -0.46 3.54
N ILE A 96 3.51 0.55 2.86
CA ILE A 96 2.09 0.83 2.69
C ILE A 96 1.74 0.59 1.23
N SER A 97 0.59 -0.01 0.97
CA SER A 97 -0.02 -0.04 -0.36
C SER A 97 -1.44 0.46 -0.30
N VAL A 98 -1.82 1.25 -1.29
CA VAL A 98 -3.19 1.67 -1.51
C VAL A 98 -3.69 1.09 -2.81
N SER A 99 -4.90 0.55 -2.76
CA SER A 99 -5.61 0.06 -3.93
C SER A 99 -6.96 0.72 -4.06
N ASP A 100 -7.45 0.90 -5.28
CA ASP A 100 -8.83 1.32 -5.51
C ASP A 100 -9.81 0.16 -5.27
N ARG A 101 -11.11 0.46 -5.31
CA ARG A 101 -12.19 -0.53 -5.17
C ARG A 101 -12.19 -1.64 -6.23
N HIS A 102 -11.46 -1.46 -7.33
CA HIS A 102 -11.30 -2.46 -8.40
C HIS A 102 -10.01 -3.29 -8.22
N GLY A 103 -9.26 -3.05 -7.15
CA GLY A 103 -8.00 -3.74 -6.86
C GLY A 103 -6.81 -3.19 -7.62
N HIS A 104 -6.95 -2.08 -8.34
CA HIS A 104 -5.80 -1.46 -9.00
C HIS A 104 -4.89 -0.80 -7.99
N LEU A 105 -3.58 -0.95 -8.18
CA LEU A 105 -2.60 -0.26 -7.36
C LEU A 105 -2.66 1.26 -7.60
N VAL A 106 -2.84 2.01 -6.52
CA VAL A 106 -2.93 3.47 -6.52
C VAL A 106 -1.62 4.08 -6.04
N MET A 107 -1.12 3.67 -4.88
CA MET A 107 0.07 4.28 -4.28
C MET A 107 0.81 3.30 -3.38
N VAL A 108 2.13 3.45 -3.26
CA VAL A 108 2.96 2.67 -2.34
C VAL A 108 3.93 3.60 -1.64
N GLY A 109 4.18 3.35 -0.36
CA GLY A 109 5.19 4.04 0.42
C GLY A 109 6.04 3.07 1.23
N LYS A 110 7.33 3.35 1.35
CA LYS A 110 8.22 2.63 2.26
C LYS A 110 8.10 3.24 3.65
N VAL A 111 7.98 2.42 4.68
CA VAL A 111 7.92 2.90 6.07
C VAL A 111 9.34 2.90 6.64
N ASP A 112 9.79 4.06 7.09
CA ASP A 112 10.97 4.18 7.95
C ASP A 112 10.50 4.26 9.40
N ARG A 113 10.75 3.17 10.14
CA ARG A 113 10.36 3.03 11.53
C ARG A 113 11.15 3.94 12.46
N GLU A 114 12.43 4.18 12.17
CA GLU A 114 13.30 4.96 13.04
C GLU A 114 12.89 6.43 13.02
N SER A 115 12.67 6.98 11.82
CA SER A 115 12.23 8.37 11.66
C SER A 115 10.71 8.54 11.72
N ARG A 116 9.95 7.45 11.77
CA ARG A 116 8.47 7.41 11.68
C ARG A 116 7.96 8.19 10.47
N ARG A 117 8.61 7.98 9.33
CA ARG A 117 8.31 8.62 8.05
C ARG A 117 7.87 7.58 7.03
N ILE A 118 7.21 8.09 5.98
CA ILE A 118 6.82 7.30 4.83
C ILE A 118 7.48 7.94 3.62
N ASP A 119 8.34 7.17 2.96
CA ASP A 119 8.94 7.54 1.69
C ASP A 119 8.03 7.02 0.57
N TRP A 120 7.18 7.90 0.05
CA TRP A 120 6.25 7.56 -1.03
C TRP A 120 7.01 7.28 -2.33
N ILE A 121 6.58 6.25 -3.05
CA ILE A 121 7.22 5.79 -4.27
C ILE A 121 6.57 6.48 -5.47
N ASP A 122 7.37 7.23 -6.23
CA ASP A 122 6.92 7.85 -7.47
C ASP A 122 6.44 6.80 -8.48
N PRO A 123 5.27 7.02 -9.12
CA PRO A 123 4.79 6.15 -10.18
C PRO A 123 5.64 6.30 -11.46
N CYS A 124 5.71 5.23 -12.25
CA CYS A 124 6.31 5.30 -13.59
C CYS A 124 5.57 6.32 -14.46
N ARG A 125 6.32 7.15 -15.19
CA ARG A 125 5.79 8.21 -16.05
C ARG A 125 5.55 7.72 -17.48
N THR A 126 6.36 6.78 -17.95
CA THR A 126 6.33 6.27 -19.33
C THR A 126 6.24 4.76 -19.41
N ALA A 127 5.84 4.25 -20.57
CA ALA A 127 5.79 2.81 -20.83
C ALA A 127 7.18 2.18 -20.88
N GLU A 128 8.20 2.94 -21.30
CA GLU A 128 9.60 2.53 -21.32
C GLU A 128 10.11 2.30 -19.90
N GLU A 129 9.77 3.22 -18.99
CA GLU A 129 10.12 3.10 -17.57
C GLU A 129 9.44 1.88 -16.95
N GLU A 130 8.16 1.65 -17.23
CA GLU A 130 7.46 0.44 -16.79
C GLU A 130 8.16 -0.84 -17.25
N LYS A 131 8.61 -0.91 -18.52
CA LYS A 131 9.33 -2.08 -19.04
C LYS A 131 10.63 -2.32 -18.28
N VAL A 132 11.39 -1.25 -17.98
CA VAL A 132 12.63 -1.35 -17.20
C VAL A 132 12.33 -1.85 -15.78
N VAL A 133 11.32 -1.27 -15.13
CA VAL A 133 10.89 -1.67 -13.78
C VAL A 133 10.44 -3.13 -13.75
N LEU A 134 9.62 -3.57 -14.71
CA LEU A 134 9.18 -4.96 -14.82
C LEU A 134 10.36 -5.93 -14.99
N ALA A 135 11.33 -5.59 -15.85
CA ALA A 135 12.53 -6.40 -16.05
C ALA A 135 13.38 -6.51 -14.77
N GLN A 136 13.51 -5.41 -14.02
CA GLN A 136 14.22 -5.39 -12.74
C GLN A 136 13.50 -6.24 -11.67
N ILE A 137 12.17 -6.15 -11.58
CA ILE A 137 11.36 -7.00 -10.69
C ILE A 137 11.58 -8.48 -11.03
N GLN A 138 11.52 -8.84 -12.31
CA GLN A 138 11.73 -10.21 -12.76
C GLN A 138 13.15 -10.73 -12.43
N LEU A 139 14.16 -9.85 -12.55
CA LEU A 139 15.53 -10.17 -12.18
C LEU A 139 15.65 -10.41 -10.66
N LEU A 140 15.07 -9.55 -9.83
CA LEU A 140 15.07 -9.69 -8.38
C LEU A 140 14.39 -10.99 -7.95
N ARG A 141 13.21 -11.30 -8.50
CA ARG A 141 12.49 -12.54 -8.21
C ARG A 141 13.27 -13.78 -8.66
N SER A 142 13.92 -13.74 -9.82
CA SER A 142 14.80 -14.82 -10.28
C SER A 142 15.98 -15.04 -9.33
N ARG A 143 16.61 -13.96 -8.85
CA ARG A 143 17.69 -14.04 -7.86
C ARG A 143 17.20 -14.55 -6.52
N SER A 144 16.02 -14.12 -6.06
CA SER A 144 15.40 -14.62 -4.83
C SER A 144 15.22 -16.13 -4.90
N ALA A 145 14.60 -16.64 -5.98
CA ALA A 145 14.40 -18.07 -6.19
C ALA A 145 15.71 -18.85 -6.22
N PHE A 146 16.77 -18.30 -6.84
CA PHE A 146 18.10 -18.91 -6.79
C PHE A 146 18.63 -18.99 -5.36
N GLN A 147 18.60 -17.89 -4.59
CA GLN A 147 19.08 -17.87 -3.20
C GLN A 147 18.29 -18.81 -2.30
N HIS A 148 16.97 -18.89 -2.50
CA HIS A 148 16.09 -19.82 -1.79
C HIS A 148 16.51 -21.28 -2.01
N GLY A 149 16.88 -21.65 -3.23
CA GLY A 149 17.38 -22.99 -3.56
C GLY A 149 18.73 -23.34 -2.93
N TRP A 150 19.46 -22.35 -2.41
CA TRP A 150 20.71 -22.53 -1.66
C TRP A 150 20.51 -22.34 -0.14
N ASP A 151 19.27 -22.45 0.35
CA ASP A 151 18.87 -22.24 1.75
C ASP A 151 19.24 -20.85 2.31
N ASN A 152 19.48 -19.87 1.44
CA ASN A 152 19.79 -18.49 1.82
C ASN A 152 18.52 -17.65 1.92
N PHE A 153 17.62 -18.06 2.83
CA PHE A 153 16.28 -17.49 2.98
C PHE A 153 16.29 -16.00 3.34
N SER A 154 17.28 -15.54 4.13
CA SER A 154 17.40 -14.12 4.49
C SER A 154 17.67 -13.25 3.25
N THR A 155 18.56 -13.68 2.37
CA THR A 155 18.87 -12.95 1.13
C THR A 155 17.71 -13.02 0.14
N SER A 156 17.04 -14.19 0.04
CA SER A 156 15.82 -14.35 -0.75
C SER A 156 14.73 -13.36 -0.30
N HIS A 157 14.47 -13.25 1.01
CA HIS A 157 13.47 -12.34 1.57
C HIS A 157 13.79 -10.86 1.30
N LEU A 158 15.06 -10.45 1.42
CA LEU A 158 15.49 -9.09 1.07
C LEU A 158 15.22 -8.77 -0.41
N LEU A 159 15.56 -9.68 -1.31
CA LEU A 159 15.32 -9.52 -2.75
C LEU A 159 13.83 -9.43 -3.09
N ASP A 160 13.00 -10.20 -2.41
CA ASP A 160 11.55 -10.15 -2.57
C ASP A 160 10.95 -8.84 -2.05
N THR A 161 11.46 -8.34 -0.93
CA THR A 161 11.10 -7.03 -0.38
C THR A 161 11.44 -5.91 -1.36
N ASP A 162 12.64 -5.93 -1.93
CA ASP A 162 13.07 -4.94 -2.93
C ASP A 162 12.19 -5.02 -4.19
N ALA A 163 11.81 -6.22 -4.63
CA ALA A 163 10.91 -6.40 -5.76
C ALA A 163 9.51 -5.84 -5.47
N ASP A 164 9.00 -5.99 -4.25
CA ASP A 164 7.69 -5.46 -3.86
C ASP A 164 7.67 -3.94 -3.70
N LEU A 165 8.76 -3.34 -3.22
CA LEU A 165 8.93 -1.89 -3.24
C LEU A 165 8.98 -1.37 -4.68
N LEU A 166 9.74 -2.03 -5.56
CA LEU A 166 9.87 -1.64 -6.95
C LEU A 166 8.55 -1.77 -7.72
N LYS A 167 7.73 -2.79 -7.41
CA LYS A 167 6.36 -2.94 -7.90
C LYS A 167 5.48 -1.74 -7.54
N GLY A 168 5.80 -1.02 -6.47
CA GLY A 168 5.13 0.22 -6.09
C GLY A 168 5.15 1.32 -7.15
N ARG A 169 6.13 1.31 -8.06
CA ARG A 169 6.17 2.24 -9.20
C ARG A 169 5.11 1.92 -10.27
N LEU A 170 4.60 0.69 -10.32
CA LEU A 170 3.65 0.21 -11.32
C LEU A 170 2.20 0.60 -10.97
N VAL A 171 2.00 1.85 -10.56
CA VAL A 171 0.67 2.43 -10.32
C VAL A 171 -0.18 2.32 -11.59
N HIS A 172 -1.45 1.98 -11.42
CA HIS A 172 -2.36 1.85 -12.54
C HIS A 172 -2.53 3.18 -13.28
N LYS A 173 -2.59 3.14 -14.62
CA LYS A 173 -2.51 4.31 -15.50
C LYS A 173 -3.52 5.41 -15.17
N LEU A 174 -4.72 5.02 -14.73
CA LEU A 174 -5.78 5.93 -14.28
C LEU A 174 -5.32 6.86 -13.15
N TRP A 175 -4.53 6.34 -12.21
CA TRP A 175 -4.20 7.03 -10.97
C TRP A 175 -2.91 7.85 -11.05
N ARG A 176 -2.03 7.57 -12.02
CA ARG A 176 -0.71 8.21 -12.11
C ARG A 176 -0.77 9.73 -12.15
N PRO A 177 -1.63 10.40 -12.94
CA PRO A 177 -1.67 11.85 -12.96
C PRO A 177 -2.06 12.43 -11.60
N HIS A 178 -3.03 11.82 -10.92
CA HIS A 178 -3.52 12.26 -9.62
C HIS A 178 -2.48 12.03 -8.51
N VAL A 179 -1.84 10.87 -8.50
CA VAL A 179 -0.79 10.53 -7.53
C VAL A 179 0.46 11.40 -7.75
N SER A 180 0.85 11.62 -9.01
CA SER A 180 1.95 12.53 -9.33
C SER A 180 1.64 13.95 -8.86
N ALA A 181 0.42 14.44 -9.08
CA ALA A 181 0.02 15.75 -8.58
C ALA A 181 0.06 15.82 -7.04
N LEU A 182 -0.42 14.78 -6.35
CA LEU A 182 -0.42 14.70 -4.88
C LEU A 182 1.00 14.69 -4.30
N LEU A 183 1.92 13.91 -4.87
CA LEU A 183 3.29 13.78 -4.33
C LEU A 183 4.20 14.98 -4.63
N ASN A 184 3.82 15.83 -5.59
CA ASN A 184 4.55 17.05 -5.94
C ASN A 184 3.92 18.33 -5.37
N ALA A 185 2.82 18.22 -4.60
CA ALA A 185 2.14 19.32 -3.94
C ALA A 185 2.82 19.71 -2.61
#